data_AF-A0A1N6D646-F1
#
_entry.id   AF-A0A1N6D646-F1
#
_cell.length_a   1.000
_cell.length_b   1.000
_cell.length_c   1.000
_cell.angle_alpha   90.00
_cell.angle_beta   90.00
_cell.angle_gamma   90.00
#
_symmetry.space_group_name_H-M   'P 1'
#
loop_
_entity.id
_entity.type
_entity.pdbx_description
1 polymer ?
#
loop_
_entity_poly.entity_id
_entity_poly.type
_entity_poly.pdbx_seq_one_letter_code
_entity_poly.pdbx_strand_id
1 'polypeptide(L)'
;MKKSIILLFCIIMAITTSAQKKLRIKGTLVTKRNIHFVFSGGTLEYFVPEMGMDSRGPIKVSKPFALKDNYANLYFEWKNPLRFKYAWTDSVYDDPDNAKARDFLTSFIGSFGTDITSINKTKGASEGEIEKAGKAPKCKSGKSIDLSTSFYDVNLTTVLLMARMDQCNLTGEEIDAINYLIKDLIILDAEHSNNIAGKVEEHFSTLYAIEKMQEVETKTNDIESEIAKYNKSQEKEKSAQEAVLLGLKKLKIEDPALNTILKNGMSQFVERTSAKMRSDKVLIAKLKPLITELRNSIKNASKDFPGFVRIRSVDLEDGKEAAVTLLLTEYKYDAENKELVKSADPVKTTMIFTNYDRVAVSVSTGLFYGSTKLTGYGVKPAGEEFEVVRDDIEKSMPVTAAFLNFNVSLGSQWISPLIQIGMDPTKKRPMMLLGGGFSIPAGRIALSAGGIWTWEQKLNKLAEGQKIPKTTDLEADVKYSFDMQPKGWYIGIQYNF
;
A
#
# COMPACT_ATOMS: atom_id res chain seq x y z
N MET A 1 41.54 12.44 46.03
CA MET A 1 40.90 12.76 44.73
C MET A 1 41.51 12.04 43.53
N LYS A 2 42.68 12.42 42.96
CA LYS A 2 43.13 11.91 41.63
C LYS A 2 42.99 10.38 41.40
N LYS A 3 43.43 9.53 42.33
CA LYS A 3 43.30 8.05 42.22
C LYS A 3 41.84 7.55 42.19
N SER A 4 40.93 8.21 42.92
CA SER A 4 39.51 7.83 43.01
C SER A 4 38.75 8.08 41.70
N ILE A 5 39.10 9.15 40.97
CA ILE A 5 38.50 9.49 39.67
C ILE A 5 38.86 8.44 38.63
N ILE A 6 40.12 7.99 38.60
CA ILE A 6 40.58 6.92 37.70
C ILE A 6 39.82 5.61 37.98
N LEU A 7 39.68 5.22 39.25
CA LEU A 7 38.95 4.01 39.62
C LEU A 7 37.48 4.06 39.19
N LEU A 8 36.80 5.21 39.39
CA LEU A 8 35.42 5.42 38.95
C LEU A 8 35.29 5.33 37.42
N PHE A 9 36.23 5.91 36.67
CA PHE A 9 36.27 5.84 35.21
C PHE A 9 36.45 4.39 34.72
N CYS A 10 37.34 3.62 35.34
CA CYS A 10 37.52 2.20 35.04
C CYS A 10 36.25 1.37 35.33
N ILE A 11 35.53 1.64 36.42
CA ILE A 11 34.28 0.95 36.76
C ILE A 11 33.17 1.26 35.76
N ILE A 12 33.02 2.53 35.35
CA ILE A 12 32.05 2.94 34.33
C ILE A 12 32.36 2.29 32.97
N MET A 13 33.64 2.24 32.57
CA MET A 13 34.06 1.54 31.36
C MET A 13 33.85 0.02 31.43
N ALA A 14 33.99 -0.61 32.61
CA ALA A 14 33.74 -2.03 32.78
C ALA A 14 32.24 -2.37 32.63
N ILE A 15 31.36 -1.66 33.34
CA ILE A 15 29.91 -1.91 33.37
C ILE A 15 29.27 -1.73 31.98
N THR A 16 29.78 -0.78 31.19
CA THR A 16 29.24 -0.49 29.85
C THR A 16 29.57 -1.55 28.79
N THR A 17 30.50 -2.48 29.03
CA THR A 17 30.87 -3.53 28.05
C THR A 17 29.76 -4.55 27.74
N SER A 18 28.78 -4.72 28.63
CA SER A 18 27.73 -5.75 28.49
C SER A 18 26.58 -5.35 27.53
N ALA A 19 26.55 -4.12 27.03
CA ALA A 19 25.42 -3.58 26.25
C ALA A 19 25.66 -3.60 24.72
N GLN A 20 26.04 -4.76 24.15
CA GLN A 20 26.44 -4.89 22.73
C GLN A 20 25.31 -4.70 21.68
N LYS A 21 24.76 -3.48 21.57
CA LYS A 21 24.12 -3.00 20.34
C LYS A 21 25.16 -2.26 19.51
N LYS A 22 25.62 -2.87 18.42
CA LYS A 22 26.38 -2.16 17.38
C LYS A 22 25.59 -0.93 16.92
N LEU A 23 26.28 0.12 16.45
CA LEU A 23 25.72 1.07 15.48
C LEU A 23 25.49 0.27 14.19
N ARG A 24 24.32 -0.38 14.14
CA ARG A 24 24.00 -1.44 13.19
C ARG A 24 23.08 -0.87 12.13
N ILE A 25 23.28 -1.31 10.89
CA ILE A 25 22.28 -1.20 9.82
C ILE A 25 20.90 -1.56 10.41
N LYS A 26 19.91 -0.68 10.23
CA LYS A 26 18.53 -0.86 10.71
C LYS A 26 17.88 -2.01 9.93
N GLY A 27 18.19 -3.25 10.30
CA GLY A 27 17.66 -4.47 9.67
C GLY A 27 18.56 -5.10 8.62
N THR A 28 17.95 -5.65 7.57
CA THR A 28 18.66 -6.33 6.46
C THR A 28 19.03 -5.33 5.37
N LEU A 29 20.32 -5.27 5.00
CA LEU A 29 20.79 -4.43 3.89
C LEU A 29 20.34 -5.01 2.55
N VAL A 30 19.78 -4.16 1.68
CA VAL A 30 19.36 -4.50 0.32
C VAL A 30 20.19 -3.65 -0.65
N THR A 31 21.01 -4.29 -1.51
CA THR A 31 21.94 -3.60 -2.43
C THR A 31 21.61 -3.78 -3.90
N LYS A 32 20.84 -4.82 -4.25
CA LYS A 32 20.30 -5.09 -5.60
C LYS A 32 18.84 -4.63 -5.80
N ARG A 33 18.31 -3.79 -4.88
CA ARG A 33 16.96 -3.18 -4.95
C ARG A 33 15.79 -4.17 -5.07
N ASN A 34 16.01 -5.44 -4.75
CA ASN A 34 15.03 -6.52 -4.91
C ASN A 34 14.95 -7.30 -3.59
N ILE A 35 13.74 -7.59 -3.12
CA ILE A 35 13.47 -8.48 -1.99
C ILE A 35 12.47 -9.52 -2.46
N HIS A 36 12.75 -10.79 -2.17
CA HIS A 36 11.96 -11.93 -2.63
C HIS A 36 11.26 -12.61 -1.46
N PHE A 37 9.98 -12.97 -1.66
CA PHE A 37 9.06 -13.40 -0.62
C PHE A 37 8.41 -14.73 -0.97
N VAL A 38 8.37 -15.66 0.00
CA VAL A 38 7.78 -16.99 -0.15
C VAL A 38 6.73 -17.20 0.93
N PHE A 39 5.53 -17.63 0.53
CA PHE A 39 4.47 -17.98 1.49
C PHE A 39 4.31 -19.49 1.56
N SER A 40 4.61 -20.05 2.75
CA SER A 40 4.61 -21.49 3.02
C SER A 40 4.21 -21.76 4.48
N GLY A 41 3.39 -22.78 4.72
CA GLY A 41 3.02 -23.20 6.08
C GLY A 41 2.29 -22.15 6.93
N GLY A 42 1.65 -21.16 6.31
CA GLY A 42 1.04 -20.01 7.01
C GLY A 42 2.05 -18.91 7.41
N THR A 43 3.35 -19.15 7.22
CA THR A 43 4.41 -18.16 7.45
C THR A 43 4.83 -17.47 6.15
N LEU A 44 5.13 -16.17 6.25
CA LEU A 44 5.77 -15.41 5.19
C LEU A 44 7.29 -15.37 5.45
N GLU A 45 8.05 -15.88 4.51
CA GLU A 45 9.51 -15.86 4.49
C GLU A 45 10.02 -14.83 3.49
N TYR A 46 11.27 -14.39 3.65
CA TYR A 46 11.96 -13.55 2.68
C TYR A 46 13.41 -14.01 2.45
N PHE A 47 13.97 -13.62 1.32
CA PHE A 47 15.41 -13.59 1.06
C PHE A 47 15.78 -12.34 0.23
N VAL A 48 17.07 -12.06 0.09
CA VAL A 48 17.60 -11.03 -0.82
C VAL A 48 18.57 -11.70 -1.81
N PRO A 49 18.64 -11.27 -3.09
CA PRO A 49 19.45 -11.93 -4.12
C PRO A 49 20.95 -12.07 -3.83
N GLU A 50 21.48 -11.27 -2.90
CA GLU A 50 22.87 -11.31 -2.42
C GLU A 50 23.16 -12.43 -1.42
N MET A 51 22.11 -12.98 -0.77
CA MET A 51 22.23 -14.06 0.21
C MET A 51 21.77 -15.43 -0.36
N GLY A 52 21.05 -15.42 -1.48
CA GLY A 52 20.58 -16.63 -2.17
C GLY A 52 19.24 -17.17 -1.65
N MET A 53 18.62 -18.08 -2.39
CA MET A 53 17.28 -18.60 -2.05
C MET A 53 17.28 -19.51 -0.81
N ASP A 54 18.43 -20.06 -0.44
CA ASP A 54 18.59 -20.94 0.73
C ASP A 54 18.78 -20.15 2.04
N SER A 55 19.02 -18.84 1.97
CA SER A 55 19.11 -17.96 3.14
C SER A 55 17.75 -17.50 3.67
N ARG A 56 16.67 -18.20 3.32
CA ARG A 56 15.29 -17.81 3.64
C ARG A 56 15.11 -17.67 5.16
N GLY A 57 14.48 -16.57 5.56
CA GLY A 57 14.18 -16.29 6.96
C GLY A 57 12.73 -15.85 7.15
N PRO A 58 12.06 -16.26 8.25
CA PRO A 58 10.69 -15.84 8.52
C PRO A 58 10.62 -14.35 8.85
N ILE A 59 9.59 -13.68 8.34
CA ILE A 59 9.32 -12.28 8.67
C ILE A 59 8.60 -12.21 10.02
N LYS A 60 9.36 -11.85 11.06
CA LYS A 60 8.81 -11.53 12.37
C LYS A 60 8.03 -10.21 12.31
N VAL A 61 7.10 -10.01 13.26
CA VAL A 61 6.31 -8.78 13.40
C VAL A 61 7.22 -7.55 13.39
N SER A 62 7.02 -6.66 12.43
CA SER A 62 7.87 -5.52 12.11
C SER A 62 9.32 -5.88 11.75
N LYS A 63 9.54 -6.17 10.47
CA LYS A 63 10.86 -6.52 9.92
C LYS A 63 11.50 -5.33 9.22
N PRO A 64 12.63 -4.80 9.73
CA PRO A 64 13.33 -3.69 9.07
C PRO A 64 14.26 -4.15 7.95
N PHE A 65 14.33 -3.31 6.92
CA PHE A 65 15.20 -3.36 5.75
C PHE A 65 15.85 -1.98 5.56
N ALA A 66 17.15 -1.98 5.30
CA ALA A 66 17.92 -0.78 4.96
C ALA A 66 18.26 -0.82 3.47
N LEU A 67 17.76 0.14 2.71
CA LEU A 67 17.91 0.19 1.26
C LEU A 67 19.13 1.02 0.88
N LYS A 68 20.03 0.45 0.07
CA LYS A 68 21.23 1.15 -0.42
C LYS A 68 20.89 2.30 -1.39
N ASP A 69 19.75 2.18 -2.05
CA ASP A 69 19.14 3.19 -2.93
C ASP A 69 17.74 3.49 -2.40
N ASN A 70 17.15 4.63 -2.75
CA ASN A 70 15.84 5.08 -2.26
C ASN A 70 14.62 4.24 -2.72
N TYR A 71 14.80 3.01 -3.22
CA TYR A 71 13.67 2.13 -3.57
C TYR A 71 13.99 0.63 -3.56
N ALA A 72 12.94 -0.18 -3.40
CA ALA A 72 13.00 -1.64 -3.51
C ALA A 72 11.76 -2.24 -4.21
N ASN A 73 12.00 -3.14 -5.16
CA ASN A 73 10.98 -4.01 -5.74
C ASN A 73 10.69 -5.18 -4.79
N LEU A 74 9.41 -5.44 -4.54
CA LEU A 74 8.94 -6.59 -3.76
C LEU A 74 8.45 -7.69 -4.71
N TYR A 75 9.19 -8.80 -4.76
CA TYR A 75 8.93 -9.97 -5.59
C TYR A 75 8.32 -11.10 -4.76
N PHE A 76 7.12 -11.56 -5.11
CA PHE A 76 6.49 -12.71 -4.45
C PHE A 76 6.58 -13.94 -5.33
N GLU A 77 6.84 -15.11 -4.73
CA GLU A 77 6.56 -16.39 -5.37
C GLU A 77 5.11 -16.39 -5.84
N TRP A 78 4.89 -16.66 -7.12
CA TRP A 78 3.57 -16.51 -7.73
C TRP A 78 2.57 -17.43 -7.04
N LYS A 79 1.51 -16.83 -6.49
CA LYS A 79 0.30 -17.51 -6.05
C LYS A 79 -0.88 -16.99 -6.86
N ASN A 80 -1.81 -17.88 -7.18
CA ASN A 80 -2.99 -17.58 -7.99
C ASN A 80 -3.84 -16.43 -7.36
N PRO A 81 -4.08 -15.31 -8.08
CA PRO A 81 -4.83 -14.17 -7.54
C PRO A 81 -6.31 -14.46 -7.25
N LEU A 82 -6.86 -15.57 -7.79
CA LEU A 82 -8.21 -16.05 -7.45
C LEU A 82 -8.25 -16.74 -6.08
N ARG A 83 -7.11 -17.30 -5.64
CA ARG A 83 -6.92 -17.93 -4.32
C ARG A 83 -6.32 -16.98 -3.29
N PHE A 84 -5.44 -16.06 -3.68
CA PHE A 84 -4.69 -15.20 -2.76
C PHE A 84 -4.82 -13.73 -3.12
N LYS A 85 -5.28 -12.91 -2.16
CA LYS A 85 -5.34 -11.44 -2.31
C LYS A 85 -4.33 -10.76 -1.41
N TYR A 86 -3.55 -9.87 -2.00
CA TYR A 86 -2.60 -8.99 -1.32
C TYR A 86 -3.27 -7.63 -1.11
N ALA A 87 -3.65 -7.32 0.12
CA ALA A 87 -4.03 -5.95 0.51
C ALA A 87 -2.82 -5.28 1.17
N TRP A 88 -2.62 -3.99 0.88
CA TRP A 88 -1.50 -3.23 1.42
C TRP A 88 -2.01 -2.04 2.25
N THR A 89 -1.22 -1.64 3.24
CA THR A 89 -1.46 -0.39 3.99
C THR A 89 -0.11 0.25 4.27
N ASP A 90 0.04 1.49 3.81
CA ASP A 90 1.30 2.22 3.86
C ASP A 90 1.23 3.32 4.90
N SER A 91 2.31 3.46 5.65
CA SER A 91 2.50 4.51 6.64
C SER A 91 3.91 5.07 6.46
N VAL A 92 3.99 6.32 6.01
CA VAL A 92 5.25 7.06 5.91
C VAL A 92 5.43 7.84 7.21
N TYR A 93 6.55 7.60 7.86
CA TYR A 93 7.03 8.32 9.02
C TYR A 93 8.26 9.14 8.63
N ASP A 94 8.58 10.19 9.39
CA ASP A 94 9.95 10.72 9.36
C ASP A 94 10.88 9.65 9.94
N ASP A 95 12.09 9.45 9.37
CA ASP A 95 13.08 8.56 10.01
C ASP A 95 13.30 9.10 11.45
N PRO A 96 13.25 8.26 12.49
CA PRO A 96 13.36 8.73 13.88
C PRO A 96 14.61 9.55 14.19
N ASP A 97 15.69 9.45 13.41
CA ASP A 97 16.89 10.25 13.57
C ASP A 97 16.77 11.63 12.90
N ASN A 98 16.01 11.74 11.81
CA ASN A 98 15.58 13.03 11.24
C ASN A 98 14.44 13.66 12.02
N ALA A 99 13.55 12.87 12.64
CA ALA A 99 12.55 13.35 13.58
C ALA A 99 13.23 14.00 14.80
N LYS A 100 14.24 13.35 15.41
CA LYS A 100 15.06 13.99 16.46
C LYS A 100 15.67 15.31 16.01
N ALA A 101 16.27 15.35 14.81
CA ALA A 101 16.89 16.57 14.28
C ALA A 101 15.87 17.67 13.97
N ARG A 102 14.71 17.33 13.40
CA ARG A 102 13.64 18.28 13.13
C ARG A 102 12.94 18.71 14.40
N ASP A 103 12.59 17.83 15.32
CA ASP A 103 11.88 18.18 16.55
C ASP A 103 12.76 19.05 17.48
N PHE A 104 14.09 18.92 17.39
CA PHE A 104 15.06 19.88 17.93
C PHE A 104 14.95 21.27 17.26
N LEU A 105 14.81 21.33 15.93
CA LEU A 105 14.57 22.57 15.17
C LEU A 105 13.12 23.12 15.28
N THR A 106 12.15 22.28 15.57
CA THR A 106 10.71 22.62 15.66
C THR A 106 10.28 22.88 17.10
N SER A 107 11.00 22.40 18.11
CA SER A 107 10.94 22.98 19.47
C SER A 107 11.56 24.38 19.50
N PHE A 108 12.46 24.69 18.55
CA PHE A 108 13.07 26.00 18.36
C PHE A 108 12.17 26.96 17.54
N ILE A 109 11.47 26.46 16.51
CA ILE A 109 10.55 27.25 15.65
C ILE A 109 9.08 27.25 16.15
N GLY A 110 8.64 26.23 16.87
CA GLY A 110 7.24 26.05 17.31
C GLY A 110 6.74 27.09 18.32
N SER A 111 7.62 27.97 18.76
CA SER A 111 7.38 29.14 19.59
C SER A 111 6.41 30.20 18.99
N PHE A 112 5.83 29.98 17.78
CA PHE A 112 5.32 31.04 16.89
C PHE A 112 4.08 30.70 15.96
N GLY A 113 2.98 30.01 16.37
CA GLY A 113 1.89 29.46 15.47
C GLY A 113 0.41 30.03 15.50
N THR A 114 -0.57 29.46 14.72
CA THR A 114 -2.00 29.92 14.47
C THR A 114 -3.10 28.84 14.02
N ASP A 115 -4.38 29.24 13.71
CA ASP A 115 -5.72 28.50 13.66
C ASP A 115 -6.38 28.02 12.29
N ILE A 116 -7.65 27.47 12.25
CA ILE A 116 -8.60 27.27 11.05
C ILE A 116 -10.12 26.82 11.33
N THR A 117 -11.03 26.61 10.32
CA THR A 117 -12.57 26.60 10.31
C THR A 117 -13.37 25.50 9.46
N SER A 118 -14.76 25.43 9.34
CA SER A 118 -15.63 24.96 8.14
C SER A 118 -17.20 24.55 8.28
N ILE A 119 -17.87 23.80 7.31
CA ILE A 119 -19.32 23.90 6.75
C ILE A 119 -20.03 22.55 6.16
N ASN A 120 -21.42 22.39 5.89
CA ASN A 120 -22.24 21.56 4.83
C ASN A 120 -23.72 21.02 5.24
N LYS A 121 -24.69 20.28 4.53
CA LYS A 121 -25.46 20.20 3.17
C LYS A 121 -26.81 19.28 3.11
N THR A 122 -27.55 19.04 1.96
CA THR A 122 -28.99 18.46 1.78
C THR A 122 -29.39 17.46 0.55
N LYS A 123 -30.63 16.83 0.39
CA LYS A 123 -31.24 15.85 -0.70
C LYS A 123 -32.85 15.65 -0.68
N GLY A 124 -33.77 14.88 -1.41
CA GLY A 124 -34.06 13.80 -2.50
C GLY A 124 -35.64 13.39 -2.58
N ALA A 125 -36.45 12.49 -3.29
CA ALA A 125 -36.67 11.48 -4.46
C ALA A 125 -38.24 11.06 -4.60
N SER A 126 -39.01 10.15 -5.35
CA SER A 126 -39.07 9.11 -6.52
C SER A 126 -40.54 8.49 -6.86
N GLU A 127 -40.88 7.65 -7.92
CA GLU A 127 -42.28 7.17 -8.44
C GLU A 127 -42.46 5.75 -9.26
N GLY A 128 -43.67 5.18 -9.68
CA GLY A 128 -44.00 3.91 -10.55
C GLY A 128 -45.53 3.35 -10.56
N GLU A 129 -46.24 2.32 -11.23
CA GLU A 129 -46.30 1.25 -12.37
C GLU A 129 -47.84 0.74 -12.65
N ILE A 130 -48.48 -0.35 -13.28
CA ILE A 130 -48.40 -1.69 -14.07
C ILE A 130 -49.88 -2.27 -14.53
N GLU A 131 -50.42 -3.35 -15.28
CA GLU A 131 -50.13 -4.50 -16.28
C GLU A 131 -51.24 -5.13 -17.35
N LYS A 132 -51.87 -6.38 -17.31
CA LYS A 132 -52.48 -7.29 -18.46
C LYS A 132 -53.85 -8.14 -18.24
N ALA A 133 -54.57 -9.10 -19.00
CA ALA A 133 -54.83 -9.74 -20.40
C ALA A 133 -56.04 -10.84 -20.54
N GLY A 134 -56.37 -11.59 -21.69
CA GLY A 134 -57.56 -12.60 -21.93
C GLY A 134 -57.56 -13.72 -23.12
N LYS A 135 -58.59 -14.62 -23.38
CA LYS A 135 -58.58 -15.93 -24.24
C LYS A 135 -59.85 -16.51 -25.04
N ALA A 136 -59.77 -17.65 -25.83
CA ALA A 136 -60.80 -18.29 -26.78
C ALA A 136 -60.74 -19.88 -27.10
N PRO A 137 -61.61 -20.55 -27.98
CA PRO A 137 -61.66 -22.01 -28.47
C PRO A 137 -61.52 -22.23 -30.06
N LYS A 138 -62.07 -23.25 -30.79
CA LYS A 138 -61.61 -24.62 -31.32
C LYS A 138 -62.17 -24.94 -32.78
N CYS A 139 -61.48 -25.67 -33.72
CA CYS A 139 -61.86 -25.90 -35.18
C CYS A 139 -61.83 -27.41 -35.68
N LYS A 140 -61.58 -27.93 -36.95
CA LYS A 140 -61.59 -27.35 -38.35
C LYS A 140 -60.74 -27.92 -39.60
N SER A 141 -60.09 -29.10 -39.73
CA SER A 141 -59.24 -29.47 -40.93
C SER A 141 -58.74 -30.96 -41.16
N GLY A 142 -57.59 -31.20 -41.89
CA GLY A 142 -56.96 -32.53 -42.15
C GLY A 142 -55.54 -32.68 -42.81
N LYS A 143 -54.55 -31.77 -42.64
CA LYS A 143 -53.10 -32.05 -42.95
C LYS A 143 -52.39 -32.59 -41.69
N SER A 144 -51.04 -32.72 -41.66
CA SER A 144 -50.31 -33.19 -40.45
C SER A 144 -49.01 -32.42 -40.14
N ILE A 145 -48.81 -32.03 -38.87
CA ILE A 145 -47.61 -31.30 -38.40
C ILE A 145 -46.41 -32.25 -38.23
N ASP A 146 -45.25 -31.90 -38.80
CA ASP A 146 -44.04 -32.72 -38.72
C ASP A 146 -43.35 -32.58 -37.36
N LEU A 147 -43.37 -33.67 -36.58
CA LEU A 147 -42.67 -33.81 -35.30
C LEU A 147 -41.68 -34.98 -35.34
N SER A 148 -41.08 -35.25 -36.51
CA SER A 148 -40.09 -36.32 -36.69
C SER A 148 -38.78 -36.08 -35.91
N THR A 149 -38.52 -34.85 -35.47
CA THR A 149 -37.40 -34.46 -34.60
C THR A 149 -37.88 -34.16 -33.18
N SER A 150 -37.23 -34.77 -32.18
CA SER A 150 -37.42 -34.43 -30.76
C SER A 150 -36.79 -33.09 -30.39
N PHE A 151 -37.49 -32.30 -29.58
CA PHE A 151 -36.96 -31.09 -28.94
C PHE A 151 -36.47 -31.40 -27.51
N TYR A 152 -35.54 -30.59 -27.00
CA TYR A 152 -35.05 -30.63 -25.62
C TYR A 152 -36.02 -29.91 -24.66
N ASP A 153 -36.67 -28.81 -25.06
CA ASP A 153 -37.69 -28.16 -24.25
C ASP A 153 -39.02 -28.95 -24.25
N VAL A 154 -39.36 -29.51 -23.09
CA VAL A 154 -40.57 -30.33 -22.86
C VAL A 154 -41.86 -29.50 -22.99
N ASN A 155 -41.84 -28.20 -22.71
CA ASN A 155 -43.02 -27.34 -22.86
C ASN A 155 -43.25 -27.00 -24.33
N LEU A 156 -42.18 -26.74 -25.10
CA LEU A 156 -42.26 -26.57 -26.56
C LEU A 156 -42.78 -27.86 -27.21
N THR A 157 -42.23 -29.01 -26.84
CA THR A 157 -42.74 -30.34 -27.24
C THR A 157 -44.23 -30.48 -26.91
N THR A 158 -44.65 -30.08 -25.70
CA THR A 158 -46.05 -30.13 -25.27
C THR A 158 -46.95 -29.21 -26.09
N VAL A 159 -46.53 -27.98 -26.39
CA VAL A 159 -47.27 -27.01 -27.22
C VAL A 159 -47.43 -27.53 -28.65
N LEU A 160 -46.38 -28.13 -29.21
CA LEU A 160 -46.40 -28.75 -30.54
C LEU A 160 -47.24 -30.03 -30.56
N LEU A 161 -47.23 -30.83 -29.50
CA LEU A 161 -48.14 -31.97 -29.34
C LEU A 161 -49.60 -31.54 -29.19
N MET A 162 -49.90 -30.45 -28.47
CA MET A 162 -51.25 -29.87 -28.44
C MET A 162 -51.71 -29.48 -29.83
N ALA A 163 -50.86 -28.80 -30.63
CA ALA A 163 -51.18 -28.49 -32.02
C ALA A 163 -51.25 -29.72 -32.95
N ARG A 164 -50.52 -30.81 -32.63
CA ARG A 164 -50.61 -32.10 -33.32
C ARG A 164 -51.89 -32.87 -32.97
N MET A 165 -52.41 -32.72 -31.76
CA MET A 165 -53.72 -33.27 -31.35
C MET A 165 -54.87 -32.47 -31.98
N ASP A 166 -54.74 -31.15 -31.98
CA ASP A 166 -55.62 -30.21 -32.66
C ASP A 166 -55.24 -30.07 -34.16
N GLN A 167 -54.45 -31.00 -34.75
CA GLN A 167 -54.06 -30.94 -36.17
C GLN A 167 -55.25 -31.13 -37.10
N CYS A 168 -56.29 -31.82 -36.62
CA CYS A 168 -57.57 -32.00 -37.28
C CYS A 168 -58.36 -30.69 -37.37
N ASN A 169 -57.71 -29.55 -37.07
CA ASN A 169 -58.30 -28.21 -36.99
C ASN A 169 -57.57 -27.14 -37.82
N LEU A 170 -56.30 -27.33 -38.19
CA LEU A 170 -55.44 -26.38 -38.93
C LEU A 170 -55.45 -26.56 -40.47
N THR A 171 -55.70 -25.51 -41.24
CA THR A 171 -55.79 -25.58 -42.71
C THR A 171 -54.49 -26.07 -43.38
N GLY A 172 -54.60 -26.44 -44.66
CA GLY A 172 -53.45 -26.95 -45.42
C GLY A 172 -52.25 -25.98 -45.46
N GLU A 173 -52.50 -24.68 -45.48
CA GLU A 173 -51.46 -23.65 -45.49
C GLU A 173 -50.93 -23.35 -44.07
N GLU A 174 -51.80 -23.43 -43.05
CA GLU A 174 -51.43 -23.27 -41.64
C GLU A 174 -50.44 -24.34 -41.19
N ILE A 175 -50.66 -25.60 -41.58
CA ILE A 175 -49.75 -26.69 -41.25
C ILE A 175 -48.40 -26.53 -41.97
N ASP A 176 -48.37 -26.02 -43.21
CA ASP A 176 -47.11 -25.72 -43.89
C ASP A 176 -46.36 -24.55 -43.20
N ALA A 177 -47.09 -23.53 -42.73
CA ALA A 177 -46.52 -22.42 -41.97
C ALA A 177 -45.97 -22.84 -40.60
N ILE A 178 -46.65 -23.75 -39.90
CA ILE A 178 -46.16 -24.36 -38.65
C ILE A 178 -44.93 -25.23 -38.93
N ASN A 179 -44.95 -26.05 -39.98
CA ASN A 179 -43.82 -26.89 -40.38
C ASN A 179 -42.59 -26.08 -40.85
N TYR A 180 -42.78 -24.86 -41.35
CA TYR A 180 -41.69 -23.91 -41.58
C TYR A 180 -41.11 -23.42 -40.25
N LEU A 181 -41.97 -22.91 -39.35
CA LEU A 181 -41.58 -22.36 -38.05
C LEU A 181 -40.89 -23.40 -37.14
N ILE A 182 -41.28 -24.67 -37.26
CA ILE A 182 -40.64 -25.82 -36.57
C ILE A 182 -39.15 -25.92 -36.91
N LYS A 183 -38.72 -25.58 -38.13
CA LYS A 183 -37.29 -25.64 -38.51
C LYS A 183 -36.45 -24.59 -37.78
N ASP A 184 -36.96 -23.37 -37.66
CA ASP A 184 -36.32 -22.31 -36.90
C ASP A 184 -36.31 -22.63 -35.39
N LEU A 185 -37.39 -23.25 -34.89
CA LEU A 185 -37.49 -23.71 -33.50
C LEU A 185 -36.50 -24.84 -33.18
N ILE A 186 -36.25 -25.79 -34.09
CA ILE A 186 -35.25 -26.86 -33.91
C ILE A 186 -33.85 -26.26 -33.79
N ILE A 187 -33.52 -25.26 -34.62
CA ILE A 187 -32.22 -24.57 -34.55
C ILE A 187 -32.08 -23.80 -33.23
N LEU A 188 -33.15 -23.12 -32.80
CA LEU A 188 -33.17 -22.40 -31.53
C LEU A 188 -33.02 -23.35 -30.33
N ASP A 189 -33.78 -24.44 -30.28
CA ASP A 189 -33.73 -25.45 -29.21
C ASP A 189 -32.38 -26.17 -29.14
N ALA A 190 -31.77 -26.50 -30.29
CA ALA A 190 -30.43 -27.06 -30.36
C ALA A 190 -29.35 -26.10 -29.81
N GLU A 191 -29.32 -24.83 -30.23
CA GLU A 191 -28.35 -23.87 -29.69
C GLU A 191 -28.64 -23.52 -28.21
N HIS A 192 -29.91 -23.44 -27.82
CA HIS A 192 -30.35 -23.18 -26.44
C HIS A 192 -29.92 -24.28 -25.46
N SER A 193 -29.96 -25.55 -25.91
CA SER A 193 -29.58 -26.74 -25.12
C SER A 193 -28.12 -26.72 -24.62
N ASN A 194 -27.25 -25.86 -25.19
CA ASN A 194 -25.87 -25.71 -24.75
C ASN A 194 -25.81 -25.27 -23.28
N ASN A 195 -25.30 -26.15 -22.41
CA ASN A 195 -25.01 -25.85 -21.00
C ASN A 195 -23.76 -24.94 -20.86
N ILE A 196 -23.89 -23.68 -21.28
CA ILE A 196 -22.85 -22.65 -21.17
C ILE A 196 -22.55 -22.38 -19.68
N ALA A 197 -23.58 -22.33 -18.82
CA ALA A 197 -23.40 -22.13 -17.38
C ALA A 197 -22.46 -23.17 -16.74
N GLY A 198 -22.68 -24.46 -16.98
CA GLY A 198 -21.80 -25.54 -16.48
C GLY A 198 -20.38 -25.46 -17.04
N LYS A 199 -20.22 -25.11 -18.33
CA LYS A 199 -18.88 -24.90 -18.92
C LYS A 199 -18.17 -23.68 -18.34
N VAL A 200 -18.89 -22.59 -18.03
CA VAL A 200 -18.32 -21.42 -17.34
C VAL A 200 -17.84 -21.78 -15.93
N GLU A 201 -18.55 -22.69 -15.25
CA GLU A 201 -18.18 -23.21 -13.92
C GLU A 201 -16.96 -24.15 -13.96
N GLU A 202 -16.87 -25.00 -14.99
CA GLU A 202 -15.68 -25.80 -15.31
C GLU A 202 -14.45 -24.92 -15.62
N HIS A 203 -14.63 -23.87 -16.42
CA HIS A 203 -13.58 -22.88 -16.72
C HIS A 203 -13.15 -22.10 -15.49
N PHE A 204 -14.09 -21.64 -14.67
CA PHE A 204 -13.77 -21.00 -13.39
C PHE A 204 -12.95 -21.92 -12.49
N SER A 205 -13.38 -23.19 -12.36
CA SER A 205 -12.67 -24.21 -11.58
C SER A 205 -11.25 -24.45 -12.12
N THR A 206 -11.09 -24.47 -13.45
CA THR A 206 -9.80 -24.63 -14.13
C THR A 206 -8.86 -23.44 -13.89
N LEU A 207 -9.38 -22.21 -13.89
CA LEU A 207 -8.63 -20.97 -13.56
C LEU A 207 -8.27 -20.89 -12.07
N TYR A 208 -9.16 -21.35 -11.19
CA TYR A 208 -8.95 -21.38 -9.74
C TYR A 208 -7.93 -22.46 -9.32
N ALA A 209 -7.92 -23.59 -10.02
CA ALA A 209 -6.99 -24.71 -9.79
C ALA A 209 -5.57 -24.52 -10.38
N ILE A 210 -5.24 -23.34 -10.93
CA ILE A 210 -3.87 -23.06 -11.41
C ILE A 210 -2.95 -22.88 -10.20
N GLU A 211 -1.94 -23.74 -10.08
CA GLU A 211 -0.94 -23.68 -9.00
C GLU A 211 0.42 -23.12 -9.46
N LYS A 212 0.72 -23.15 -10.76
CA LYS A 212 2.01 -22.75 -11.32
C LYS A 212 1.87 -21.62 -12.32
N MET A 213 2.76 -20.63 -12.21
CA MET A 213 2.84 -19.45 -13.07
C MET A 213 2.88 -19.79 -14.57
N GLN A 214 3.55 -20.88 -14.93
CA GLN A 214 3.76 -21.33 -16.32
C GLN A 214 2.48 -21.84 -16.99
N GLU A 215 1.47 -22.28 -16.22
CA GLU A 215 0.20 -22.79 -16.75
C GLU A 215 -0.79 -21.68 -17.12
N VAL A 216 -0.55 -20.45 -16.64
CA VAL A 216 -1.47 -19.31 -16.75
C VAL A 216 -1.73 -18.94 -18.21
N GLU A 217 -0.68 -18.86 -19.02
CA GLU A 217 -0.81 -18.43 -20.42
C GLU A 217 -1.62 -19.44 -21.24
N THR A 218 -1.23 -20.72 -21.21
CA THR A 218 -1.97 -21.80 -21.91
C THR A 218 -3.44 -21.86 -21.48
N LYS A 219 -3.71 -22.01 -20.18
CA LYS A 219 -5.09 -22.16 -19.68
C LYS A 219 -5.96 -20.92 -19.95
N THR A 220 -5.40 -19.71 -19.91
CA THR A 220 -6.18 -18.51 -20.25
C THR A 220 -6.42 -18.36 -21.76
N ASN A 221 -5.50 -18.80 -22.62
CA ASN A 221 -5.67 -18.82 -24.07
C ASN A 221 -6.74 -19.83 -24.50
N ASP A 222 -6.73 -21.03 -23.91
CA ASP A 222 -7.72 -22.08 -24.20
C ASP A 222 -9.15 -21.62 -23.84
N ILE A 223 -9.31 -21.02 -22.66
CA ILE A 223 -10.61 -20.53 -22.17
C ILE A 223 -11.08 -19.28 -22.96
N GLU A 224 -10.17 -18.43 -23.44
CA GLU A 224 -10.54 -17.31 -24.33
C GLU A 224 -11.02 -17.81 -25.71
N SER A 225 -10.44 -18.91 -26.21
CA SER A 225 -10.92 -19.60 -27.42
C SER A 225 -12.32 -20.20 -27.23
N GLU A 226 -12.60 -20.83 -26.07
CA GLU A 226 -13.94 -21.30 -25.71
C GLU A 226 -14.94 -20.14 -25.57
N ILE A 227 -14.56 -19.03 -24.94
CA ILE A 227 -15.39 -17.82 -24.86
C ILE A 227 -15.75 -17.31 -26.27
N ALA A 228 -14.82 -17.32 -27.23
CA ALA A 228 -15.13 -16.95 -28.61
C ALA A 228 -16.18 -17.88 -29.27
N LYS A 229 -16.12 -19.20 -28.99
CA LYS A 229 -17.14 -20.17 -29.44
C LYS A 229 -18.50 -19.90 -28.82
N TYR A 230 -18.58 -19.55 -27.54
CA TYR A 230 -19.86 -19.28 -26.85
C TYR A 230 -20.52 -17.99 -27.36
N ASN A 231 -19.75 -16.92 -27.60
CA ASN A 231 -20.28 -15.71 -28.25
C ASN A 231 -20.83 -16.03 -29.65
N LYS A 232 -20.16 -16.89 -30.43
CA LYS A 232 -20.64 -17.32 -31.75
C LYS A 232 -21.92 -18.16 -31.69
N SER A 233 -22.08 -19.02 -30.69
CA SER A 233 -23.33 -19.76 -30.44
C SER A 233 -24.47 -18.82 -30.07
N GLN A 234 -24.24 -17.85 -29.17
CA GLN A 234 -25.28 -16.90 -28.76
C GLN A 234 -25.76 -15.97 -29.89
N GLU A 235 -24.91 -15.58 -30.84
CA GLU A 235 -25.38 -14.81 -32.00
C GLU A 235 -26.16 -15.66 -33.01
N LYS A 236 -25.95 -16.98 -33.06
CA LYS A 236 -26.88 -17.90 -33.74
C LYS A 236 -28.20 -18.04 -32.98
N GLU A 237 -28.17 -18.24 -31.66
CA GLU A 237 -29.36 -18.36 -30.81
C GLU A 237 -30.24 -17.11 -31.00
N LYS A 238 -29.64 -15.91 -30.95
CA LYS A 238 -30.29 -14.63 -31.26
C LYS A 238 -30.88 -14.58 -32.67
N SER A 239 -30.13 -15.03 -33.69
CA SER A 239 -30.62 -15.07 -35.08
C SER A 239 -31.81 -16.02 -35.26
N ALA A 240 -31.81 -17.16 -34.57
CA ALA A 240 -32.93 -18.10 -34.54
C ALA A 240 -34.14 -17.53 -33.78
N GLN A 241 -33.93 -16.82 -32.66
CA GLN A 241 -34.99 -16.07 -31.96
C GLN A 241 -35.65 -15.03 -32.88
N GLU A 242 -34.85 -14.28 -33.65
CA GLU A 242 -35.36 -13.29 -34.62
C GLU A 242 -36.14 -13.94 -35.76
N ALA A 243 -35.69 -15.09 -36.27
CA ALA A 243 -36.41 -15.89 -37.27
C ALA A 243 -37.76 -16.42 -36.74
N VAL A 244 -37.76 -17.07 -35.57
CA VAL A 244 -38.97 -17.58 -34.90
C VAL A 244 -39.96 -16.44 -34.62
N LEU A 245 -39.51 -15.28 -34.13
CA LEU A 245 -40.38 -14.11 -33.89
C LEU A 245 -40.95 -13.53 -35.19
N LEU A 246 -40.21 -13.56 -36.30
CA LEU A 246 -40.72 -13.15 -37.62
C LEU A 246 -41.75 -14.15 -38.15
N GLY A 247 -41.52 -15.45 -37.97
CA GLY A 247 -42.47 -16.51 -38.29
C GLY A 247 -43.76 -16.40 -37.48
N LEU A 248 -43.67 -16.19 -36.16
CA LEU A 248 -44.82 -15.97 -35.27
C LEU A 248 -45.66 -14.73 -35.62
N LYS A 249 -45.04 -13.67 -36.14
CA LYS A 249 -45.75 -12.49 -36.67
C LYS A 249 -46.50 -12.80 -37.97
N LYS A 250 -45.92 -13.63 -38.85
CA LYS A 250 -46.52 -14.04 -40.12
C LYS A 250 -47.59 -15.13 -39.96
N LEU A 251 -47.44 -16.00 -38.97
CA LEU A 251 -48.36 -17.11 -38.69
C LEU A 251 -49.78 -16.56 -38.48
N LYS A 252 -50.71 -17.01 -39.31
CA LYS A 252 -52.15 -16.84 -39.12
C LYS A 252 -52.72 -18.24 -38.97
N ILE A 253 -53.63 -18.41 -38.02
CA ILE A 253 -54.40 -19.62 -37.80
C ILE A 253 -55.84 -19.15 -37.58
N GLU A 254 -56.79 -19.72 -38.34
CA GLU A 254 -58.22 -19.40 -38.27
C GLU A 254 -58.79 -19.61 -36.88
N ASP A 255 -58.36 -20.68 -36.20
CA ASP A 255 -58.76 -21.00 -34.84
C ASP A 255 -58.15 -20.05 -33.79
N PRO A 256 -58.94 -19.22 -33.09
CA PRO A 256 -58.38 -18.24 -32.16
C PRO A 256 -57.67 -18.85 -30.95
N ALA A 257 -58.08 -20.04 -30.49
CA ALA A 257 -57.44 -20.70 -29.34
C ALA A 257 -56.09 -21.29 -29.69
N LEU A 258 -56.01 -22.08 -30.75
CA LEU A 258 -54.83 -22.77 -31.20
C LEU A 258 -53.78 -21.78 -31.68
N ASN A 259 -54.21 -20.71 -32.38
CA ASN A 259 -53.39 -19.53 -32.67
C ASN A 259 -52.80 -18.93 -31.38
N THR A 260 -53.64 -18.70 -30.36
CA THR A 260 -53.20 -18.16 -29.06
C THR A 260 -52.27 -19.13 -28.29
N ILE A 261 -52.55 -20.44 -28.30
CA ILE A 261 -51.77 -21.47 -27.60
C ILE A 261 -50.40 -21.63 -28.25
N LEU A 262 -50.34 -21.76 -29.58
CA LEU A 262 -49.09 -21.84 -30.32
C LEU A 262 -48.26 -20.57 -30.14
N LYS A 263 -48.86 -19.39 -30.38
CA LYS A 263 -48.12 -18.13 -30.26
C LYS A 263 -47.66 -17.87 -28.84
N ASN A 264 -48.47 -18.11 -27.82
CA ASN A 264 -48.03 -17.93 -26.44
C ASN A 264 -46.97 -18.96 -26.04
N GLY A 265 -47.14 -20.24 -26.38
CA GLY A 265 -46.18 -21.29 -26.03
C GLY A 265 -44.82 -21.12 -26.70
N MET A 266 -44.80 -20.78 -28.00
CA MET A 266 -43.58 -20.49 -28.75
C MET A 266 -42.96 -19.14 -28.34
N SER A 267 -43.76 -18.11 -28.02
CA SER A 267 -43.23 -16.85 -27.48
C SER A 267 -42.63 -17.05 -26.09
N GLN A 268 -43.28 -17.81 -25.20
CA GLN A 268 -42.74 -18.18 -23.90
C GLN A 268 -41.45 -19.00 -24.01
N PHE A 269 -41.31 -19.84 -25.04
CA PHE A 269 -40.05 -20.50 -25.35
C PHE A 269 -38.98 -19.48 -25.74
N VAL A 270 -39.26 -18.56 -26.67
CA VAL A 270 -38.33 -17.47 -27.04
C VAL A 270 -38.00 -16.54 -25.85
N GLU A 271 -38.93 -16.34 -24.91
CA GLU A 271 -38.69 -15.59 -23.67
C GLU A 271 -37.76 -16.37 -22.72
N ARG A 272 -37.95 -17.70 -22.57
CA ARG A 272 -37.01 -18.56 -21.83
C ARG A 272 -35.61 -18.56 -22.46
N THR A 273 -35.51 -18.69 -23.79
CA THR A 273 -34.21 -18.64 -24.49
C THR A 273 -33.56 -17.27 -24.36
N SER A 274 -34.34 -16.19 -24.48
CA SER A 274 -33.86 -14.82 -24.23
C SER A 274 -33.35 -14.62 -22.80
N ALA A 275 -34.04 -15.17 -21.80
CA ALA A 275 -33.64 -15.09 -20.40
C ALA A 275 -32.35 -15.89 -20.12
N LYS A 276 -32.24 -17.12 -20.64
CA LYS A 276 -31.01 -17.93 -20.55
C LYS A 276 -29.85 -17.22 -21.26
N MET A 277 -30.02 -16.78 -22.50
CA MET A 277 -28.98 -16.07 -23.26
C MET A 277 -28.48 -14.81 -22.52
N ARG A 278 -29.37 -14.04 -21.87
CA ARG A 278 -28.97 -12.90 -21.03
C ARG A 278 -28.13 -13.34 -19.83
N SER A 279 -28.54 -14.41 -19.13
CA SER A 279 -27.78 -14.97 -18.01
C SER A 279 -26.41 -15.50 -18.45
N ASP A 280 -26.36 -16.29 -19.52
CA ASP A 280 -25.13 -16.81 -20.11
C ASP A 280 -24.20 -15.66 -20.57
N LYS A 281 -24.72 -14.57 -21.14
CA LYS A 281 -23.93 -13.37 -21.48
C LYS A 281 -23.32 -12.71 -20.24
N VAL A 282 -24.05 -12.64 -19.12
CA VAL A 282 -23.51 -12.15 -17.83
C VAL A 282 -22.46 -13.10 -17.26
N LEU A 283 -22.63 -14.42 -17.37
CA LEU A 283 -21.66 -15.42 -16.92
C LEU A 283 -20.37 -15.39 -17.74
N ILE A 284 -20.45 -15.33 -19.08
CA ILE A 284 -19.29 -15.17 -19.97
C ILE A 284 -18.56 -13.85 -19.67
N ALA A 285 -19.29 -12.76 -19.44
CA ALA A 285 -18.71 -11.46 -19.11
C ALA A 285 -17.91 -11.49 -17.78
N LYS A 286 -18.29 -12.34 -16.81
CA LYS A 286 -17.56 -12.53 -15.55
C LYS A 286 -16.22 -13.28 -15.72
N LEU A 287 -16.03 -14.12 -16.74
CA LEU A 287 -14.74 -14.82 -16.95
C LEU A 287 -13.62 -13.89 -17.44
N LYS A 288 -13.94 -12.94 -18.32
CA LYS A 288 -12.95 -12.03 -18.94
C LYS A 288 -12.07 -11.26 -17.93
N PRO A 289 -12.61 -10.63 -16.85
CA PRO A 289 -11.75 -9.99 -15.85
C PRO A 289 -10.88 -10.98 -15.07
N LEU A 290 -11.32 -12.23 -14.84
CA LEU A 290 -10.51 -13.24 -14.15
C LEU A 290 -9.32 -13.69 -15.01
N ILE A 291 -9.53 -13.89 -16.31
CA ILE A 291 -8.47 -14.14 -17.30
C ILE A 291 -7.50 -12.95 -17.35
N THR A 292 -8.03 -11.73 -17.31
CA THR A 292 -7.24 -10.49 -17.34
C THR A 292 -6.37 -10.36 -16.09
N GLU A 293 -6.93 -10.65 -14.91
CA GLU A 293 -6.20 -10.62 -13.63
C GLU A 293 -5.10 -11.68 -13.58
N LEU A 294 -5.39 -12.91 -14.00
CA LEU A 294 -4.40 -13.98 -14.12
C LEU A 294 -3.26 -13.60 -15.07
N ARG A 295 -3.56 -13.13 -16.28
CA ARG A 295 -2.55 -12.64 -17.24
C ARG A 295 -1.79 -11.41 -16.72
N ASN A 296 -2.42 -10.53 -15.94
CA ASN A 296 -1.73 -9.39 -15.31
C ASN A 296 -0.73 -9.86 -14.25
N SER A 297 -1.09 -10.84 -13.43
CA SER A 297 -0.27 -11.35 -12.32
C SER A 297 1.11 -11.86 -12.76
N ILE A 298 1.27 -12.30 -14.01
CA ILE A 298 2.53 -12.82 -14.55
C ILE A 298 3.41 -11.79 -15.27
N LYS A 299 2.90 -10.58 -15.59
CA LYS A 299 3.60 -9.59 -16.44
C LYS A 299 4.93 -9.08 -15.88
N ASN A 300 5.09 -9.05 -14.55
CA ASN A 300 6.28 -8.53 -13.89
C ASN A 300 7.20 -9.66 -13.37
N ALA A 301 7.41 -10.70 -14.16
CA ALA A 301 8.29 -11.83 -13.84
C ALA A 301 9.70 -11.37 -13.38
N SER A 302 10.26 -12.03 -12.36
CA SER A 302 11.66 -11.85 -11.97
C SER A 302 12.56 -12.55 -12.98
N LYS A 303 13.57 -11.83 -13.50
CA LYS A 303 14.61 -12.42 -14.37
C LYS A 303 15.60 -13.27 -13.57
N ASP A 304 15.81 -12.91 -12.31
CA ASP A 304 16.80 -13.54 -11.43
C ASP A 304 16.28 -14.84 -10.79
N PHE A 305 14.96 -14.92 -10.54
CA PHE A 305 14.32 -16.05 -9.85
C PHE A 305 13.00 -16.44 -10.54
N PRO A 306 13.01 -17.46 -11.44
CA PRO A 306 11.80 -17.94 -12.11
C PRO A 306 10.69 -18.33 -11.14
N GLY A 307 9.44 -18.04 -11.50
CA GLY A 307 8.28 -18.26 -10.62
C GLY A 307 8.00 -17.12 -9.64
N PHE A 308 8.89 -16.12 -9.51
CA PHE A 308 8.61 -14.90 -8.75
C PHE A 308 8.11 -13.76 -9.64
N VAL A 309 7.20 -12.94 -9.12
CA VAL A 309 6.61 -11.78 -9.80
C VAL A 309 6.68 -10.54 -8.90
N ARG A 310 7.05 -9.39 -9.46
CA ARG A 310 7.03 -8.12 -8.71
C ARG A 310 5.59 -7.67 -8.57
N ILE A 311 5.06 -7.78 -7.35
CA ILE A 311 3.71 -7.30 -7.02
C ILE A 311 3.71 -5.85 -6.52
N ARG A 312 4.88 -5.29 -6.16
CA ARG A 312 4.98 -3.93 -5.62
C ARG A 312 6.37 -3.28 -5.82
N SER A 313 6.40 -1.94 -5.91
CA SER A 313 7.57 -1.11 -5.57
C SER A 313 7.33 -0.40 -4.22
N VAL A 314 8.40 -0.21 -3.46
CA VAL A 314 8.44 0.68 -2.28
C VAL A 314 9.52 1.71 -2.55
N ASP A 315 9.12 2.97 -2.63
CA ASP A 315 9.96 4.10 -2.95
C ASP A 315 9.99 5.04 -1.73
N LEU A 316 11.17 5.53 -1.36
CA LEU A 316 11.43 6.31 -0.15
C LEU A 316 11.79 7.76 -0.51
N GLU A 317 11.05 8.71 0.07
CA GLU A 317 11.47 10.10 0.13
C GLU A 317 12.70 10.24 1.03
N ASP A 318 13.58 11.21 0.72
CA ASP A 318 14.78 11.43 1.51
C ASP A 318 14.45 11.78 2.98
N GLY A 319 15.05 11.01 3.88
CA GLY A 319 14.89 11.16 5.32
C GLY A 319 13.60 10.59 5.91
N LYS A 320 12.79 9.85 5.13
CA LYS A 320 11.61 9.12 5.62
C LYS A 320 11.88 7.65 5.93
N GLU A 321 11.02 7.08 6.75
CA GLU A 321 10.85 5.64 6.94
C GLU A 321 9.46 5.25 6.38
N ALA A 322 9.39 4.22 5.55
CA ALA A 322 8.11 3.64 5.13
C ALA A 322 7.85 2.32 5.84
N ALA A 323 6.84 2.28 6.70
CA ALA A 323 6.28 1.03 7.21
C ALA A 323 5.17 0.57 6.27
N VAL A 324 5.45 -0.48 5.50
CA VAL A 324 4.55 -1.10 4.53
C VAL A 324 4.00 -2.38 5.14
N THR A 325 2.68 -2.40 5.38
CA THR A 325 1.99 -3.57 5.91
C THR A 325 1.32 -4.34 4.80
N LEU A 326 1.72 -5.60 4.62
CA LEU A 326 1.00 -6.59 3.84
C LEU A 326 -0.07 -7.26 4.69
N LEU A 327 -1.23 -7.48 4.08
CA LEU A 327 -2.29 -8.35 4.57
C LEU A 327 -2.58 -9.39 3.47
N LEU A 328 -2.08 -10.60 3.65
CA LEU A 328 -2.30 -11.72 2.73
C LEU A 328 -3.54 -12.51 3.18
N THR A 329 -4.56 -12.58 2.33
CA THR A 329 -5.77 -13.39 2.58
C THR A 329 -5.86 -14.51 1.54
N GLU A 330 -5.90 -15.76 1.99
CA GLU A 330 -6.28 -16.90 1.13
C GLU A 330 -7.80 -17.09 1.17
N TYR A 331 -8.36 -17.46 0.02
CA TYR A 331 -9.75 -17.78 -0.22
C TYR A 331 -9.89 -19.24 -0.68
N LYS A 332 -10.92 -19.91 -0.20
CA LYS A 332 -11.41 -21.18 -0.73
C LYS A 332 -12.66 -20.90 -1.58
N TYR A 333 -12.80 -21.60 -2.70
CA TYR A 333 -14.06 -21.64 -3.44
C TYR A 333 -15.03 -22.60 -2.75
N ASP A 334 -16.18 -22.07 -2.35
CA ASP A 334 -17.35 -22.86 -1.96
C ASP A 334 -18.14 -23.15 -3.23
N ALA A 335 -18.23 -24.43 -3.62
CA ALA A 335 -18.95 -24.87 -4.82
C ALA A 335 -20.46 -25.04 -4.61
N GLU A 336 -20.94 -25.13 -3.37
CA GLU A 336 -22.37 -25.22 -3.04
C GLU A 336 -23.00 -23.83 -3.11
N ASN A 337 -22.38 -22.85 -2.44
CA ASN A 337 -22.82 -21.45 -2.41
C ASN A 337 -22.26 -20.61 -3.57
N LYS A 338 -21.31 -21.17 -4.33
CA LYS A 338 -20.64 -20.58 -5.51
C LYS A 338 -19.92 -19.25 -5.23
N GLU A 339 -19.33 -19.14 -4.05
CA GLU A 339 -18.64 -17.93 -3.57
C GLU A 339 -17.19 -18.19 -3.08
N LEU A 340 -16.46 -17.11 -2.82
CA LEU A 340 -15.08 -17.16 -2.30
C LEU A 340 -15.07 -16.85 -0.81
N VAL A 341 -15.10 -17.89 0.02
CA VAL A 341 -14.97 -17.80 1.48
C VAL A 341 -13.50 -17.67 1.88
N LYS A 342 -13.20 -17.04 3.03
CA LYS A 342 -11.81 -16.98 3.54
C LYS A 342 -11.37 -18.36 4.04
N SER A 343 -10.16 -18.77 3.71
CA SER A 343 -9.67 -20.12 4.05
C SER A 343 -9.14 -20.27 5.48
N ALA A 344 -8.67 -19.15 6.04
CA ALA A 344 -7.99 -18.96 7.32
C ALA A 344 -7.96 -17.46 7.68
N ASP A 345 -7.42 -17.12 8.86
CA ASP A 345 -7.17 -15.72 9.23
C ASP A 345 -6.11 -15.06 8.33
N PRO A 346 -6.28 -13.79 7.93
CA PRO A 346 -5.31 -13.08 7.10
C PRO A 346 -3.93 -12.93 7.76
N VAL A 347 -2.88 -13.32 7.05
CA VAL A 347 -1.49 -13.17 7.51
C VAL A 347 -1.07 -11.71 7.34
N LYS A 348 -1.00 -10.99 8.46
CA LYS A 348 -0.59 -9.58 8.54
C LYS A 348 0.91 -9.48 8.83
N THR A 349 1.64 -8.74 8.01
CA THR A 349 3.09 -8.59 8.15
C THR A 349 3.53 -7.17 7.80
N THR A 350 4.10 -6.47 8.78
CA THR A 350 4.68 -5.13 8.58
C THR A 350 6.17 -5.21 8.29
N MET A 351 6.60 -4.49 7.26
CA MET A 351 7.99 -4.34 6.84
C MET A 351 8.36 -2.87 6.94
N ILE A 352 9.49 -2.57 7.58
CA ILE A 352 10.04 -1.22 7.73
C ILE A 352 11.12 -1.01 6.68
N PHE A 353 11.06 0.10 5.96
CA PHE A 353 12.02 0.48 4.93
C PHE A 353 12.67 1.81 5.29
N THR A 354 13.98 1.82 5.45
CA THR A 354 14.80 3.03 5.72
C THR A 354 15.92 3.16 4.68
N ASN A 355 16.31 4.39 4.34
CA ASN A 355 17.51 4.61 3.53
C ASN A 355 18.77 4.22 4.35
N TYR A 356 19.72 3.54 3.71
CA TYR A 356 21.02 3.22 4.31
C TYR A 356 21.95 4.44 4.27
N ASP A 357 21.90 5.27 5.30
CA ASP A 357 22.93 6.29 5.51
C ASP A 357 24.21 5.67 6.12
N ARG A 358 25.36 6.22 5.73
CA ARG A 358 26.66 5.99 6.38
C ARG A 358 26.83 6.87 7.62
N VAL A 359 26.07 7.95 7.76
CA VAL A 359 26.12 8.90 8.86
C VAL A 359 24.91 8.69 9.77
N ALA A 360 25.13 8.19 10.98
CA ALA A 360 24.08 8.06 12.00
C ALA A 360 23.99 9.36 12.82
N VAL A 361 22.92 10.13 12.59
CA VAL A 361 22.56 11.31 13.39
C VAL A 361 22.06 10.85 14.76
N SER A 362 22.50 11.53 15.82
CA SER A 362 22.10 11.22 17.19
C SER A 362 22.09 12.49 18.04
N VAL A 363 21.21 12.54 19.04
CA VAL A 363 21.20 13.62 20.04
C VAL A 363 21.79 13.07 21.33
N SER A 364 22.66 13.85 21.96
CA SER A 364 23.34 13.52 23.21
C SER A 364 23.20 14.66 24.22
N THR A 365 23.48 14.36 25.48
CA THR A 365 23.86 15.39 26.46
C THR A 365 25.20 15.03 27.06
N GLY A 366 25.94 16.04 27.51
CA GLY A 366 27.29 15.83 28.03
C GLY A 366 27.83 16.99 28.85
N LEU A 367 28.99 16.77 29.43
CA LEU A 367 29.80 17.77 30.10
C LEU A 367 30.97 18.14 29.19
N PHE A 368 31.15 19.43 28.92
CA PHE A 368 32.37 19.94 28.30
C PHE A 368 33.17 20.76 29.30
N TYR A 369 34.48 20.53 29.34
CA TYR A 369 35.42 21.50 29.87
C TYR A 369 35.90 22.36 28.70
N GLY A 370 35.95 23.67 28.87
CA GLY A 370 36.50 24.57 27.87
C GLY A 370 37.28 25.70 28.51
N SER A 371 38.10 26.35 27.69
CA SER A 371 38.67 27.65 27.99
C SER A 371 38.05 28.65 27.02
N THR A 372 37.24 29.56 27.54
CA THR A 372 36.62 30.64 26.78
C THR A 372 36.59 31.92 27.60
N LYS A 373 36.88 33.05 26.95
CA LYS A 373 36.82 34.37 27.55
C LYS A 373 35.59 35.10 27.02
N LEU A 374 34.63 35.36 27.90
CA LEU A 374 33.36 36.00 27.54
C LEU A 374 33.37 37.46 28.00
N THR A 375 33.72 38.37 27.08
CA THR A 375 33.62 39.81 27.28
C THR A 375 32.23 40.18 27.80
N GLY A 376 32.21 40.88 28.92
CA GLY A 376 31.00 41.40 29.54
C GLY A 376 31.14 42.86 29.88
N TYR A 377 30.00 43.49 30.15
CA TYR A 377 29.93 44.84 30.69
C TYR A 377 29.08 44.82 31.95
N GLY A 378 29.60 45.45 32.99
CA GLY A 378 28.94 45.67 34.27
C GLY A 378 29.12 47.12 34.73
N VAL A 379 28.77 47.38 35.98
CA VAL A 379 28.88 48.69 36.61
C VAL A 379 29.68 48.62 37.90
N LYS A 380 30.38 49.71 38.22
CA LYS A 380 31.07 49.94 39.49
C LYS A 380 30.60 51.28 40.09
N PRO A 381 30.30 51.39 41.39
CA PRO A 381 29.96 52.67 42.00
C PRO A 381 31.11 53.68 41.91
N ALA A 382 30.81 54.91 41.48
CA ALA A 382 31.79 55.95 41.17
C ALA A 382 31.34 57.35 41.66
N GLY A 383 30.75 57.40 42.85
CA GLY A 383 30.09 58.57 43.45
C GLY A 383 28.58 58.35 43.51
N GLU A 384 27.79 59.36 43.11
CA GLU A 384 26.34 59.23 42.88
C GLU A 384 26.01 58.54 41.54
N GLU A 385 27.03 58.23 40.75
CA GLU A 385 26.94 57.62 39.41
C GLU A 385 27.62 56.24 39.36
N PHE A 386 27.33 55.48 38.30
CA PHE A 386 27.96 54.20 38.00
C PHE A 386 28.97 54.33 36.86
N GLU A 387 30.18 53.81 37.04
CA GLU A 387 31.19 53.65 35.98
C GLU A 387 30.97 52.34 35.23
N VAL A 388 30.89 52.38 33.89
CA VAL A 388 30.81 51.20 33.02
C VAL A 388 32.16 50.50 32.99
N VAL A 389 32.20 49.26 33.46
CA VAL A 389 33.42 48.44 33.54
C VAL A 389 33.31 47.18 32.69
N ARG A 390 34.42 46.75 32.09
CA ARG A 390 34.50 45.45 31.42
C ARG A 390 34.56 44.34 32.48
N ASP A 391 33.59 43.43 32.42
CA ASP A 391 33.51 42.21 33.24
C ASP A 391 33.85 41.00 32.38
N ASP A 392 35.16 40.75 32.24
CA ASP A 392 35.71 39.67 31.43
C ASP A 392 35.56 38.32 32.15
N ILE A 393 34.47 37.59 31.86
CA ILE A 393 34.20 36.29 32.48
C ILE A 393 35.01 35.20 31.79
N GLU A 394 36.16 34.85 32.36
CA GLU A 394 36.90 33.64 32.00
C GLU A 394 36.20 32.40 32.57
N LYS A 395 35.63 31.56 31.69
CA LYS A 395 35.02 30.28 32.08
C LYS A 395 36.03 29.15 31.86
N SER A 396 36.53 28.61 32.98
CA SER A 396 37.37 27.39 33.06
C SER A 396 36.69 26.34 33.97
N MET A 397 35.42 26.06 33.72
CA MET A 397 34.57 25.14 34.51
C MET A 397 33.84 24.15 33.60
N PRO A 398 33.50 22.94 34.08
CA PRO A 398 32.67 22.01 33.32
C PRO A 398 31.24 22.54 33.18
N VAL A 399 30.70 22.52 31.96
CA VAL A 399 29.35 23.00 31.64
C VAL A 399 28.57 21.89 30.93
N THR A 400 27.27 21.80 31.21
CA THR A 400 26.34 20.88 30.52
C THR A 400 25.94 21.44 29.16
N ALA A 401 26.00 20.61 28.11
CA ALA A 401 25.49 20.95 26.79
C ALA A 401 24.65 19.81 26.19
N ALA A 402 23.77 20.19 25.26
CA ALA A 402 23.11 19.26 24.35
C ALA A 402 23.86 19.26 23.01
N PHE A 403 23.97 18.09 22.37
CA PHE A 403 24.73 17.94 21.13
C PHE A 403 23.97 17.13 20.07
N LEU A 404 24.14 17.54 18.81
CA LEU A 404 23.75 16.83 17.60
C LEU A 404 25.03 16.24 16.98
N ASN A 405 25.11 14.91 16.99
CA ASN A 405 26.29 14.12 16.64
C ASN A 405 26.06 13.32 15.36
N PHE A 406 26.90 13.58 14.36
CA PHE A 406 26.90 12.94 13.04
C PHE A 406 27.99 11.85 13.01
N ASN A 407 27.63 10.60 13.30
CA ASN A 407 28.57 9.49 13.47
C ASN A 407 28.81 8.76 12.14
N VAL A 408 30.04 8.73 11.62
CA VAL A 408 30.37 8.04 10.36
C VAL A 408 30.61 6.55 10.63
N SER A 409 29.68 5.70 10.19
CA SER A 409 29.70 4.26 10.39
C SER A 409 30.81 3.57 9.58
N LEU A 410 31.91 3.25 10.26
CA LEU A 410 33.02 2.44 9.73
C LEU A 410 32.84 0.93 10.01
N GLY A 411 31.65 0.47 10.42
CA GLY A 411 31.38 -0.92 10.83
C GLY A 411 32.03 -1.36 12.15
N SER A 412 32.93 -0.55 12.71
CA SER A 412 33.56 -0.71 14.02
C SER A 412 32.55 -0.54 15.16
N GLN A 413 32.67 -1.39 16.19
CA GLN A 413 31.85 -1.31 17.41
C GLN A 413 32.53 -0.55 18.56
N TRP A 414 33.82 -0.22 18.40
CA TRP A 414 34.68 0.36 19.43
C TRP A 414 34.95 1.85 19.23
N ILE A 415 35.04 2.28 17.96
CA ILE A 415 35.40 3.63 17.58
C ILE A 415 34.71 4.00 16.26
N SER A 416 33.96 5.10 16.27
CA SER A 416 33.30 5.69 15.10
C SER A 416 33.60 7.18 15.11
N PRO A 417 34.25 7.76 14.08
CA PRO A 417 34.48 9.20 14.04
C PRO A 417 33.15 9.95 13.92
N LEU A 418 33.08 11.13 14.53
CA LEU A 418 31.90 11.99 14.48
C LEU A 418 32.23 13.46 14.24
N ILE A 419 31.27 14.17 13.63
CA ILE A 419 31.19 15.62 13.55
C ILE A 419 30.06 16.07 14.49
N GLN A 420 30.19 17.24 15.11
CA GLN A 420 29.38 17.63 16.26
C GLN A 420 29.00 19.12 16.25
N ILE A 421 27.71 19.37 16.49
CA ILE A 421 27.13 20.70 16.76
C ILE A 421 26.48 20.66 18.13
N GLY A 422 26.90 21.50 19.07
CA GLY A 422 26.33 21.60 20.41
C GLY A 422 25.81 22.98 20.77
N MET A 423 24.96 23.03 21.79
CA MET A 423 24.58 24.25 22.48
C MET A 423 24.70 24.12 23.99
N ASP A 424 25.21 25.17 24.65
CA ASP A 424 25.01 25.43 26.07
C ASP A 424 23.64 26.10 26.27
N PRO A 425 22.67 25.47 26.98
CA PRO A 425 21.37 26.06 27.26
C PRO A 425 21.37 27.13 28.37
N THR A 426 22.52 27.59 28.89
CA THR A 426 22.54 28.62 29.94
C THR A 426 21.99 29.97 29.45
N LYS A 427 20.83 30.35 29.99
CA LYS A 427 19.97 31.48 29.59
C LYS A 427 20.63 32.88 29.49
N LYS A 428 21.86 33.08 29.97
CA LYS A 428 22.53 34.39 29.99
C LYS A 428 23.44 34.66 28.79
N ARG A 429 24.16 33.65 28.29
CA ARG A 429 25.08 33.75 27.14
C ARG A 429 25.16 32.37 26.47
N PRO A 430 24.27 32.04 25.52
CA PRO A 430 24.28 30.73 24.86
C PRO A 430 25.59 30.56 24.08
N MET A 431 26.22 29.40 24.24
CA MET A 431 27.42 29.03 23.49
C MET A 431 27.06 27.98 22.43
N MET A 432 27.60 28.15 21.23
CA MET A 432 27.56 27.15 20.15
C MET A 432 28.91 26.41 20.12
N LEU A 433 28.87 25.09 20.03
CA LEU A 433 30.04 24.22 20.13
C LEU A 433 30.18 23.47 18.81
N LEU A 434 31.18 23.80 17.98
CA LEU A 434 31.43 23.08 16.71
C LEU A 434 32.73 22.30 16.82
N GLY A 435 32.70 21.02 16.45
CA GLY A 435 33.86 20.15 16.59
C GLY A 435 33.64 18.75 16.04
N GLY A 436 34.44 17.83 16.53
CA GLY A 436 34.36 16.42 16.18
C GLY A 436 35.07 15.55 17.20
N GLY A 437 35.19 14.26 16.91
CA GLY A 437 35.86 13.31 17.78
C GLY A 437 35.44 11.88 17.48
N PHE A 438 35.17 11.10 18.51
CA PHE A 438 34.86 9.69 18.40
C PHE A 438 33.74 9.26 19.35
N SER A 439 32.77 8.52 18.84
CA SER A 439 31.86 7.73 19.66
C SER A 439 32.40 6.32 19.85
N ILE A 440 32.04 5.73 21.00
CA ILE A 440 32.31 4.36 21.40
C ILE A 440 30.95 3.65 21.39
N PRO A 441 30.52 3.06 20.26
CA PRO A 441 29.14 2.59 20.07
C PRO A 441 28.67 1.63 21.18
N ALA A 442 29.52 0.66 21.55
CA ALA A 442 29.22 -0.31 22.60
C ALA A 442 29.00 0.32 23.98
N GLY A 443 29.66 1.45 24.29
CA GLY A 443 29.55 2.13 25.58
C GLY A 443 28.52 3.26 25.62
N ARG A 444 27.93 3.63 24.48
CA ARG A 444 27.11 4.85 24.28
C ARG A 444 27.78 6.17 24.67
N ILE A 445 29.11 6.17 24.83
CA ILE A 445 29.88 7.37 25.20
C ILE A 445 30.43 8.01 23.92
N ALA A 446 30.48 9.34 23.89
CA ALA A 446 31.25 10.08 22.90
C ALA A 446 32.25 11.03 23.55
N LEU A 447 33.45 11.10 22.96
CA LEU A 447 34.50 12.05 23.29
C LEU A 447 34.65 13.01 22.12
N SER A 448 34.67 14.31 22.39
CA SER A 448 34.81 15.33 21.35
C SER A 448 35.71 16.48 21.77
N ALA A 449 36.20 17.23 20.78
CA ALA A 449 36.90 18.49 20.97
C ALA A 449 36.55 19.44 19.82
N GLY A 450 36.69 20.75 20.05
CA GLY A 450 36.35 21.75 19.05
C GLY A 450 36.46 23.18 19.55
N GLY A 451 35.93 24.11 18.76
CA GLY A 451 35.86 25.53 19.09
C GLY A 451 34.57 25.90 19.84
N ILE A 452 34.63 27.02 20.56
CA ILE A 452 33.48 27.64 21.22
C ILE A 452 33.14 28.94 20.47
N TRP A 453 31.91 29.05 19.99
CA TRP A 453 31.32 30.26 19.42
C TRP A 453 30.27 30.81 20.38
N THR A 454 30.03 32.12 20.35
CA THR A 454 29.10 32.80 21.25
C THR A 454 28.64 34.12 20.63
N TRP A 455 27.56 34.67 21.16
CA TRP A 455 27.23 36.06 20.97
C TRP A 455 28.10 36.90 21.89
N GLU A 456 28.90 37.80 21.31
CA GLU A 456 29.61 38.82 22.07
C GLU A 456 28.62 39.90 22.51
N GLN A 457 28.73 40.26 23.80
CA GLN A 457 28.14 41.48 24.34
C GLN A 457 28.94 42.66 23.78
N LYS A 458 28.28 43.66 23.20
CA LYS A 458 28.90 44.90 22.69
C LYS A 458 28.07 46.10 23.11
N LEU A 459 28.75 47.17 23.53
CA LEU A 459 28.14 48.48 23.70
C LEU A 459 27.95 49.14 22.33
N ASN A 460 26.96 50.02 22.23
CA ASN A 460 26.49 50.61 20.98
C ASN A 460 26.52 52.16 20.99
N LYS A 461 26.58 52.76 22.17
CA LYS A 461 26.78 54.20 22.45
C LYS A 461 27.72 54.41 23.63
N LEU A 462 27.71 53.51 24.61
CA LEU A 462 28.51 53.62 25.83
C LEU A 462 29.96 53.15 25.62
N ALA A 463 30.88 53.71 26.41
CA ALA A 463 32.28 53.30 26.44
C ALA A 463 32.70 52.77 27.83
N GLU A 464 33.78 52.00 27.88
CA GLU A 464 34.43 51.60 29.13
C GLU A 464 35.01 52.83 29.85
N GLY A 465 34.81 52.93 31.17
CA GLY A 465 35.13 54.12 31.96
C GLY A 465 34.12 55.26 31.86
N GLN A 466 33.08 55.14 31.02
CA GLN A 466 32.00 56.13 30.97
C GLN A 466 31.12 56.04 32.22
N LYS A 467 30.75 57.18 32.78
CA LYS A 467 29.75 57.26 33.84
C LYS A 467 28.32 57.30 33.30
N ILE A 468 27.42 56.61 33.99
CA ILE A 468 25.98 56.56 33.72
C ILE A 468 25.19 56.70 35.03
N PRO A 469 24.00 57.34 35.01
CA PRO A 469 23.21 57.54 36.23
C PRO A 469 22.46 56.28 36.67
N LYS A 470 22.19 55.31 35.78
CA LYS A 470 21.43 54.09 36.10
C LYS A 470 21.98 52.86 35.39
N THR A 471 21.87 51.70 36.05
CA THR A 471 22.25 50.40 35.48
C THR A 471 21.40 50.00 34.27
N THR A 472 20.16 50.47 34.21
CA THR A 472 19.24 50.30 33.06
C THR A 472 19.80 50.86 31.76
N ASP A 473 20.64 51.89 31.84
CA ASP A 473 21.17 52.58 30.67
C ASP A 473 22.24 51.72 29.99
N LEU A 474 22.97 50.91 30.79
CA LEU A 474 23.84 49.84 30.30
C LEU A 474 23.04 48.68 29.69
N GLU A 475 22.00 48.21 30.37
CA GLU A 475 21.15 47.11 29.88
C GLU A 475 20.47 47.46 28.54
N ALA A 476 20.10 48.72 28.32
CA ALA A 476 19.47 49.20 27.10
C ALA A 476 20.45 49.44 25.92
N ASP A 477 21.74 49.69 26.19
CA ASP A 477 22.75 49.87 25.13
C ASP A 477 23.52 48.58 24.79
N VAL A 478 23.47 47.58 25.66
CA VAL A 478 24.04 46.25 25.40
C VAL A 478 23.33 45.56 24.24
N LYS A 479 24.09 45.27 23.19
CA LYS A 479 23.67 44.45 22.04
C LYS A 479 24.46 43.13 22.02
N TYR A 480 23.85 42.11 21.44
CA TYR A 480 24.44 40.79 21.25
C TYR A 480 24.71 40.55 19.76
N SER A 481 25.99 40.48 19.38
CA SER A 481 26.42 40.14 18.01
C SER A 481 27.01 38.73 17.99
N PHE A 482 26.52 37.85 17.12
CA PHE A 482 27.24 36.58 16.87
C PHE A 482 28.59 36.89 16.23
N ASP A 483 29.68 36.33 16.78
CA ASP A 483 31.00 36.41 16.16
C ASP A 483 31.34 35.07 15.49
N MET A 484 31.82 35.13 14.24
CA MET A 484 32.24 33.96 13.46
C MET A 484 33.61 33.41 13.89
N GLN A 485 34.38 34.16 14.67
CA GLN A 485 35.65 33.69 15.23
C GLN A 485 35.43 32.88 16.52
N PRO A 486 36.06 31.71 16.67
CA PRO A 486 35.98 30.93 17.91
C PRO A 486 36.62 31.71 19.07
N LYS A 487 35.89 31.84 20.19
CA LYS A 487 36.29 32.56 21.41
C LYS A 487 36.91 31.64 22.47
N GLY A 488 37.12 30.38 22.12
CA GLY A 488 37.66 29.36 23.01
C GLY A 488 37.74 27.99 22.36
N TRP A 489 38.22 27.02 23.13
CA TRP A 489 38.23 25.59 22.77
C TRP A 489 37.53 24.77 23.86
N TYR A 490 37.01 23.59 23.49
CA TYR A 490 36.41 22.64 24.43
C TYR A 490 36.93 21.21 24.21
N ILE A 491 36.82 20.40 25.27
CA ILE A 491 36.87 18.93 25.25
C ILE A 491 35.64 18.43 26.01
N GLY A 492 34.85 17.57 25.36
CA GLY A 492 33.57 17.07 25.85
C GLY A 492 33.54 15.56 26.08
N ILE A 493 32.83 15.13 27.12
CA ILE A 493 32.36 13.76 27.31
C ILE A 493 30.83 13.72 27.35
N GLN A 494 30.25 12.79 26.61
CA GLN A 494 28.83 12.76 26.29
C GLN A 494 28.24 11.37 26.45
N TYR A 495 26.93 11.31 26.66
CA TYR A 495 26.13 10.09 26.62
C TYR A 495 25.09 10.17 25.48
N ASN A 496 25.20 9.26 24.52
CA ASN A 496 24.34 9.17 23.34
C ASN A 496 23.09 8.30 23.65
N PHE A 497 21.91 8.79 23.31
CA PHE A 497 20.62 8.16 23.65
C PHE A 497 20.07 7.22 22.55
#